data_AF-A0A442H8F0-F1
#
_entry.id   AF-A0A442H8F0-F1
#
_cell.length_a   1.000
_cell.length_b   1.000
_cell.length_c   1.000
_cell.angle_alpha   90.00
_cell.angle_beta   90.00
_cell.angle_gamma   90.00
#
_symmetry.space_group_name_H-M   'P 1'
#
loop_
_entity.id
_entity.type
_entity.pdbx_description
1 polymer ?
#
loop_
_entity_poly.entity_id
_entity_poly.type
_entity_poly.pdbx_seq_one_letter_code
_entity_poly.pdbx_strand_id
1 'polypeptide(L)'
;MVTYRRDGSEVAALKHVSFDVAASERFAIIGESGSGKSTLALAIAGLLPGSSKVGGSIEWKLPNLRLPHSFAPPSVLPDISPTRGEIGSLAANSSSATLEIGEGGDEGAISPQVGEMSGRTEGGATERRPSAIATSHMPLGGRDIGFVFQDPSASLDPVMTVGEQIAEVAHTHLGLSWSQSYARAKALLERVRLPDPDAALRAYPHQLSGGQKQRVAIAAAIAAGPKLLIADEATSALDAIVQAEIVALIRQLVAEDGMTLLFVSHDIALAAELAERIAVFRHGELVELGATAQIVATPRHAYTRALLDAHLGLDAEPLLQQAGASR
;
A
#
# COMPACT_ATOMS: atom_id res chain seq x y z
N MET A 1 5.28 13.23 13.91
CA MET A 1 3.83 13.31 14.16
C MET A 1 3.13 13.47 12.82
N VAL A 2 2.04 12.75 12.58
CA VAL A 2 1.21 12.93 11.38
C VAL A 2 -0.23 13.19 11.84
N THR A 3 -0.81 14.30 11.38
CA THR A 3 -2.20 14.66 11.66
C THR A 3 -2.99 14.79 10.36
N TYR A 4 -4.26 14.37 10.40
CA TYR A 4 -5.22 14.57 9.33
C TYR A 4 -6.29 15.56 9.77
N ARG A 5 -6.83 16.33 8.83
CA ARG A 5 -8.00 17.18 9.08
C ARG A 5 -9.27 16.44 8.64
N ARG A 6 -10.18 16.15 9.58
CA ARG A 6 -11.48 15.52 9.32
C ARG A 6 -12.58 16.34 9.99
N ASP A 7 -13.58 16.77 9.23
CA ASP A 7 -14.75 17.51 9.73
C ASP A 7 -14.39 18.72 10.63
N GLY A 8 -13.33 19.45 10.25
CA GLY A 8 -12.84 20.61 10.99
C GLY A 8 -11.97 20.30 12.22
N SER A 9 -11.86 19.03 12.62
CA SER A 9 -11.00 18.58 13.73
C SER A 9 -9.69 17.97 13.24
N GLU A 10 -8.59 18.20 13.96
CA GLU A 10 -7.32 17.54 13.69
C GLU A 10 -7.23 16.22 14.46
N VAL A 11 -7.02 15.12 13.74
CA VAL A 11 -6.86 13.78 14.32
C VAL A 11 -5.41 13.34 14.12
N ALA A 12 -4.72 13.05 15.23
CA ALA A 12 -3.35 12.54 15.20
C ALA A 12 -3.33 11.05 14.88
N ALA A 13 -2.83 10.69 13.70
CA ALA A 13 -2.67 9.31 13.27
C ALA A 13 -1.33 8.70 13.73
N LEU A 14 -0.27 9.52 13.87
CA LEU A 14 1.02 9.11 14.40
C LEU A 14 1.55 10.11 15.42
N LYS A 15 2.02 9.62 16.55
CA LYS A 15 2.49 10.40 17.70
C LYS A 15 3.90 9.97 18.07
N HIS A 16 4.87 10.88 17.91
CA HIS A 16 6.27 10.70 18.34
C HIS A 16 6.94 9.36 18.00
N VAL A 17 6.66 8.80 16.82
CA VAL A 17 7.26 7.55 16.36
C VAL A 17 8.73 7.79 15.97
N SER A 18 9.64 6.94 16.44
CA SER A 18 11.07 6.98 16.11
C SER A 18 11.64 5.57 16.07
N PHE A 19 12.26 5.20 14.96
CA PHE A 19 12.99 3.95 14.78
C PHE A 19 13.93 4.08 13.58
N ASP A 20 14.88 3.17 13.48
CA ASP A 20 15.80 3.00 12.36
C ASP A 20 15.55 1.66 11.66
N VAL A 21 15.81 1.64 10.35
CA VAL A 21 15.80 0.42 9.54
C VAL A 21 17.11 0.36 8.76
N ALA A 22 17.86 -0.72 8.93
CA ALA A 22 19.11 -0.97 8.24
C ALA A 22 18.89 -1.44 6.79
N ALA A 23 19.91 -1.26 5.96
CA ALA A 23 19.90 -1.77 4.59
C ALA A 23 19.82 -3.31 4.60
N SER A 24 18.98 -3.86 3.72
CA SER A 24 18.69 -5.29 3.63
C SER A 24 18.08 -5.92 4.89
N GLU A 25 17.64 -5.10 5.86
CA GLU A 25 16.88 -5.57 7.00
C GLU A 25 15.44 -5.91 6.59
N ARG A 26 14.89 -6.96 7.22
CA ARG A 26 13.45 -7.26 7.15
C ARG A 26 12.80 -6.80 8.44
N PHE A 27 12.00 -5.75 8.34
CA PHE A 27 11.38 -5.07 9.47
C PHE A 27 9.86 -5.15 9.34
N ALA A 28 9.17 -5.49 10.43
CA ALA A 28 7.72 -5.54 10.45
C ALA A 28 7.11 -4.48 11.37
N ILE A 29 5.99 -3.90 10.94
CA ILE A 29 5.11 -3.06 11.74
C ILE A 29 3.81 -3.82 11.97
N ILE A 30 3.49 -4.08 13.23
CA ILE A 30 2.27 -4.78 13.62
C ILE A 30 1.36 -3.96 14.52
N GLY A 31 0.08 -4.29 14.53
CA GLY A 31 -0.91 -3.66 15.40
C GLY A 31 -2.33 -3.75 14.84
N GLU A 32 -3.30 -3.42 15.67
CA GLU A 32 -4.73 -3.42 15.30
C GLU A 32 -5.05 -2.50 14.12
N SER A 33 -6.20 -2.71 13.49
CA SER A 33 -6.75 -1.77 12.50
C SER A 33 -6.88 -0.38 13.11
N GLY A 34 -6.50 0.67 12.37
CA GLY A 34 -6.53 2.05 12.84
C GLY A 34 -5.38 2.46 13.79
N SER A 35 -4.41 1.59 14.06
CA SER A 35 -3.25 1.91 14.92
C SER A 35 -2.21 2.85 14.28
N GLY A 36 -2.38 3.20 13.00
CA GLY A 36 -1.51 4.14 12.27
C GLY A 36 -0.48 3.50 11.33
N LYS A 37 -0.48 2.16 11.18
CA LYS A 37 0.50 1.42 10.38
C LYS A 37 0.57 1.86 8.92
N SER A 38 -0.57 1.87 8.22
CA SER A 38 -0.65 2.31 6.81
C SER A 38 -0.30 3.79 6.65
N THR A 39 -0.68 4.64 7.61
CA THR A 39 -0.25 6.05 7.63
C THR A 39 1.27 6.17 7.69
N LEU A 40 1.95 5.34 8.49
CA LEU A 40 3.40 5.32 8.57
C LEU A 40 4.03 4.81 7.27
N ALA A 41 3.51 3.72 6.69
CA ALA A 41 3.96 3.20 5.41
C ALA A 41 3.87 4.26 4.29
N LEU A 42 2.74 4.96 4.19
CA LEU A 42 2.53 6.05 3.24
C LEU A 42 3.45 7.25 3.52
N ALA A 43 3.71 7.57 4.80
CA ALA A 43 4.65 8.63 5.17
C ALA A 43 6.07 8.32 4.70
N ILE A 44 6.52 7.07 4.88
CA ILE A 44 7.82 6.59 4.42
C ILE A 44 7.89 6.60 2.90
N ALA A 45 6.83 6.18 2.21
CA ALA A 45 6.76 6.17 0.76
C ALA A 45 6.62 7.57 0.13
N GLY A 46 6.34 8.61 0.92
CA GLY A 46 6.04 9.94 0.39
C GLY A 46 4.67 10.07 -0.28
N LEU A 47 3.74 9.16 0.06
CA LEU A 47 2.43 9.03 -0.57
C LEU A 47 1.29 9.54 0.31
N LEU A 48 1.61 10.27 1.39
CA LEU A 48 0.58 10.90 2.22
C LEU A 48 -0.27 11.90 1.39
N PRO A 49 -1.59 11.96 1.63
CA PRO A 49 -2.44 12.92 0.95
C PRO A 49 -2.08 14.35 1.36
N GLY A 50 -2.28 15.31 0.46
CA GLY A 50 -1.97 16.74 0.70
C GLY A 50 -2.76 17.38 1.85
N SER A 51 -3.81 16.71 2.35
CA SER A 51 -4.56 17.13 3.54
C SER A 51 -3.86 16.81 4.87
N SER A 52 -2.76 16.07 4.83
CA SER A 52 -1.99 15.68 6.02
C SER A 52 -0.98 16.75 6.41
N LYS A 53 -0.77 16.94 7.72
CA LYS A 53 0.35 17.69 8.26
C LYS A 53 1.36 16.71 8.83
N VAL A 54 2.61 16.84 8.38
CA VAL A 54 3.72 16.01 8.82
C VAL A 54 4.69 16.85 9.63
N GLY A 55 5.04 16.38 10.82
CA GLY A 55 6.11 16.91 11.64
C GLY A 55 7.15 15.84 11.94
N GLY A 56 8.42 16.24 12.00
CA GLY A 56 9.57 15.34 12.16
C GLY A 56 10.43 15.26 10.90
N SER A 57 11.33 14.28 10.84
CA SER A 57 12.21 14.04 9.69
C SER A 57 12.29 12.54 9.38
N ILE A 58 12.56 12.22 8.12
CA ILE A 58 12.93 10.88 7.66
C ILE A 58 14.28 11.05 6.97
N GLU A 59 15.29 10.31 7.42
CA GLU A 59 16.64 10.40 6.85
C GLU A 59 16.94 9.16 6.02
N TRP A 60 17.33 9.39 4.76
CA TRP A 60 17.67 8.33 3.82
C TRP A 60 19.18 8.26 3.62
N LYS A 61 19.77 7.10 3.88
CA LYS A 61 21.18 6.80 3.61
C LYS A 61 21.28 5.77 2.49
N LEU A 62 20.93 6.19 1.27
CA LEU A 62 21.04 5.36 0.07
C LEU A 62 22.34 5.69 -0.68
N PRO A 63 23.08 4.69 -1.20
CA PRO A 63 24.27 4.96 -2.01
C PRO A 63 23.87 5.65 -3.33
N ASN A 64 24.33 6.90 -3.52
CA ASN A 64 24.33 7.69 -4.77
C ASN A 64 23.09 7.58 -5.69
N LEU A 65 22.05 8.37 -5.40
CA LEU A 65 20.91 8.57 -6.28
C LEU A 65 21.22 9.64 -7.35
N ARG A 66 21.50 9.23 -8.59
CA ARG A 66 21.38 10.15 -9.74
C ARG A 66 19.91 10.27 -10.14
N LEU A 67 19.40 11.51 -10.11
CA LEU A 67 18.04 11.87 -10.54
C LEU A 67 18.01 12.13 -12.06
N PRO A 68 17.10 11.50 -12.79
CA PRO A 68 16.30 12.19 -13.80
C PRO A 68 14.83 12.23 -13.37
N HIS A 69 14.10 13.18 -13.94
CA HIS A 69 12.69 13.50 -13.65
C HIS A 69 11.79 12.26 -13.50
N SER A 70 10.94 12.27 -12.47
CA SER A 70 10.15 11.12 -12.03
C SER A 70 8.66 11.43 -11.91
N PHE A 71 7.83 10.49 -12.36
CA PHE A 71 6.42 10.39 -12.04
C PHE A 71 6.16 8.98 -11.51
N ALA A 72 5.29 8.82 -10.51
CA ALA A 72 4.72 7.50 -10.25
C ALA A 72 3.83 7.13 -11.45
N PRO A 73 3.87 5.88 -11.96
CA PRO A 73 2.97 5.46 -13.02
C PRO A 73 1.53 5.67 -12.53
N PRO A 74 0.65 6.28 -13.35
CA PRO A 74 -0.70 6.64 -12.94
C PRO A 74 -1.51 5.42 -12.45
N SER A 75 -1.17 4.24 -12.94
CA SER A 75 -1.79 2.94 -12.67
C SER A 75 -1.47 2.35 -11.30
N VAL A 76 -0.33 2.68 -10.68
CA VAL A 76 0.13 2.03 -9.41
C VAL A 76 -0.45 2.68 -8.16
N LEU A 77 -1.08 3.85 -8.27
CA LEU A 77 -1.63 4.56 -7.13
C LEU A 77 -3.15 4.32 -7.05
N PRO A 78 -3.65 3.66 -6.00
CA PRO A 78 -5.08 3.61 -5.75
C PRO A 78 -5.62 5.04 -5.54
N ASP A 79 -6.86 5.28 -5.96
CA ASP A 79 -7.58 6.51 -5.64
C ASP A 79 -7.87 6.52 -4.12
N ILE A 80 -6.98 7.17 -3.36
CA ILE A 80 -7.08 7.28 -1.90
C ILE A 80 -8.07 8.36 -1.45
N SER A 81 -9.02 8.76 -2.31
CA SER A 81 -10.17 9.54 -1.89
C SER A 81 -10.96 8.74 -0.85
N PRO A 82 -11.23 9.27 0.37
CA PRO A 82 -11.93 8.50 1.39
C PRO A 82 -13.34 8.17 0.89
N THR A 83 -13.55 6.91 0.50
CA THR A 83 -14.85 6.38 0.11
C THR A 83 -15.78 6.51 1.32
N ARG A 84 -16.85 7.29 1.14
CA ARG A 84 -17.89 7.54 2.13
C ARG A 84 -18.50 6.19 2.55
N GLY A 85 -18.26 5.80 3.80
CA GLY A 85 -18.90 4.66 4.41
C GLY A 85 -20.42 4.80 4.38
N GLU A 86 -21.07 3.70 4.02
CA GLU A 86 -22.50 3.48 4.05
C GLU A 86 -23.09 3.86 5.42
N ILE A 87 -24.15 4.67 5.41
CA ILE A 87 -25.05 4.79 6.55
C ILE A 87 -26.43 4.37 6.05
N GLY A 88 -26.78 3.11 6.30
CA GLY A 88 -28.16 2.67 6.25
C GLY A 88 -28.92 3.30 7.42
N SER A 89 -29.73 4.32 7.15
CA SER A 89 -30.77 4.77 8.07
C SER A 89 -32.13 4.28 7.57
N LEU A 90 -32.62 3.23 8.23
CA LEU A 90 -34.01 2.79 8.13
C LEU A 90 -34.94 3.76 8.86
N ALA A 91 -36.15 3.87 8.29
CA ALA A 91 -37.39 4.43 8.82
C ALA A 91 -37.56 5.96 8.82
N ALA A 92 -38.43 6.47 7.93
CA ALA A 92 -39.84 6.66 8.25
C ALA A 92 -40.63 7.22 7.05
N ASN A 93 -41.63 6.43 6.65
CA ASN A 93 -42.99 6.77 6.19
C ASN A 93 -43.33 8.00 5.32
N SER A 94 -44.28 7.68 4.43
CA SER A 94 -45.41 8.47 3.93
C SER A 94 -45.19 9.42 2.75
N SER A 95 -45.35 8.83 1.56
CA SER A 95 -46.51 9.04 0.66
C SER A 95 -46.80 10.43 0.07
N SER A 96 -46.81 10.43 -1.27
CA SER A 96 -47.81 11.03 -2.17
C SER A 96 -47.52 12.39 -2.83
N ALA A 97 -47.83 12.37 -4.13
CA ALA A 97 -48.33 13.44 -5.01
C ALA A 97 -47.27 14.14 -5.88
N THR A 98 -47.22 13.89 -7.20
CA THR A 98 -48.17 14.21 -8.31
C THR A 98 -47.61 15.40 -9.09
N LEU A 99 -47.29 15.14 -10.35
CA LEU A 99 -46.99 16.13 -11.38
C LEU A 99 -48.24 16.96 -11.70
N GLU A 100 -48.09 18.27 -11.82
CA GLU A 100 -48.95 19.09 -12.69
C GLU A 100 -48.09 20.04 -13.55
N ILE A 101 -48.48 20.10 -14.82
CA ILE A 101 -47.93 20.93 -15.89
C ILE A 101 -48.81 22.18 -15.98
N GLY A 102 -48.19 23.36 -16.16
CA GLY A 102 -48.89 24.60 -16.50
C GLY A 102 -48.00 25.52 -17.32
N GLU A 103 -48.39 25.74 -18.58
CA GLU A 103 -47.79 26.66 -19.55
C GLU A 103 -48.19 28.13 -19.28
N GLY A 104 -47.35 29.07 -19.70
CA GLY A 104 -47.70 30.50 -19.83
C GLY A 104 -46.48 31.40 -19.91
N GLY A 105 -46.16 31.93 -21.10
CA GLY A 105 -44.93 32.64 -21.42
C GLY A 105 -44.87 34.13 -21.06
N ASP A 106 -43.69 34.73 -21.18
CA ASP A 106 -43.38 35.85 -22.08
C ASP A 106 -41.86 36.16 -22.04
N GLU A 107 -41.37 36.80 -23.11
CA GLU A 107 -39.98 36.93 -23.55
C GLU A 107 -39.02 37.72 -22.63
N GLY A 108 -37.75 37.30 -22.62
CA GLY A 108 -36.62 38.07 -22.08
C GLY A 108 -35.27 37.42 -22.40
N ALA A 109 -34.52 38.04 -23.31
CA ALA A 109 -33.29 37.53 -23.92
C ALA A 109 -32.18 37.10 -22.93
N ILE A 110 -31.67 35.87 -23.09
CA ILE A 110 -30.38 35.41 -22.50
C ILE A 110 -29.67 34.48 -23.50
N SER A 111 -28.39 34.77 -23.76
CA SER A 111 -27.44 34.06 -24.64
C SER A 111 -27.30 32.54 -24.34
N PRO A 112 -26.86 31.73 -25.31
CA PRO A 112 -26.87 30.28 -25.20
C PRO A 112 -25.95 29.79 -24.07
N GLN A 113 -26.57 29.11 -23.09
CA GLN A 113 -25.88 28.29 -22.11
C GLN A 113 -25.22 27.11 -22.83
N VAL A 114 -23.89 27.05 -22.72
CA VAL A 114 -23.10 25.85 -23.00
C VAL A 114 -23.50 24.80 -21.97
N GLY A 115 -23.92 23.63 -22.45
CA GLY A 115 -24.41 22.53 -21.64
C GLY A 115 -23.42 22.12 -20.55
N GLU A 116 -23.99 21.81 -19.39
CA GLU A 116 -23.37 21.03 -18.33
C GLU A 116 -22.97 19.65 -18.89
N MET A 117 -21.74 19.56 -19.35
CA MET A 117 -21.10 18.31 -19.70
C MET A 117 -20.00 18.06 -18.68
N SER A 118 -20.23 17.05 -17.84
CA SER A 118 -19.23 16.16 -17.26
C SER A 118 -18.01 16.88 -16.64
N GLY A 119 -18.05 17.02 -15.32
CA GLY A 119 -16.92 17.46 -14.50
C GLY A 119 -15.67 16.60 -14.73
N ARG A 120 -14.88 16.97 -15.73
CA ARG A 120 -13.45 16.72 -15.78
C ARG A 120 -12.81 17.70 -14.81
N THR A 121 -12.47 17.23 -13.61
CA THR A 121 -11.45 17.91 -12.82
C THR A 121 -10.11 17.66 -13.49
N GLU A 122 -9.72 18.58 -14.36
CA GLU A 122 -8.32 18.81 -14.69
C GLU A 122 -7.59 19.22 -13.40
N GLY A 123 -6.87 18.27 -12.83
CA GLY A 123 -6.01 18.44 -11.67
C GLY A 123 -4.88 17.42 -11.75
N GLY A 124 -4.17 17.41 -12.89
CA GLY A 124 -3.07 16.48 -13.13
C GLY A 124 -1.92 16.71 -12.16
N ALA A 125 -1.39 15.62 -11.59
CA ALA A 125 -0.05 15.29 -11.03
C ALA A 125 0.80 16.36 -10.29
N THR A 126 0.40 17.62 -10.22
CA THR A 126 1.23 18.77 -9.84
C THR A 126 1.01 19.18 -8.39
N GLU A 127 -0.10 18.75 -7.78
CA GLU A 127 -0.47 19.08 -6.39
C GLU A 127 0.02 18.08 -5.34
N ARG A 128 0.63 16.95 -5.73
CA ARG A 128 1.25 16.02 -4.78
C ARG A 128 2.67 16.45 -4.42
N ARG A 129 2.88 17.72 -4.07
CA ARG A 129 4.15 18.15 -3.46
C ARG A 129 4.11 17.78 -1.98
N PRO A 130 5.00 16.89 -1.49
CA PRO A 130 5.04 16.56 -0.08
C PRO A 130 5.35 17.84 0.71
N SER A 131 4.40 18.27 1.54
CA SER A 131 4.61 19.34 2.48
C SER A 131 5.66 18.91 3.52
N ALA A 132 6.88 19.42 3.33
CA ALA A 132 7.90 19.66 4.36
C ALA A 132 8.35 18.48 5.24
N ILE A 133 8.70 17.33 4.66
CA ILE A 133 9.73 16.47 5.27
C ILE A 133 11.08 16.96 4.75
N ALA A 134 11.84 17.68 5.56
CA ALA A 134 13.18 18.13 5.20
C ALA A 134 14.07 16.91 4.90
N THR A 135 14.28 16.62 3.62
CA THR A 135 15.10 15.52 3.13
C THR A 135 16.12 16.08 2.17
N SER A 136 17.40 15.82 2.43
CA SER A 136 18.49 16.17 1.50
C SER A 136 18.42 15.34 0.21
N HIS A 137 17.86 14.12 0.28
CA HIS A 137 17.59 13.26 -0.88
C HIS A 137 16.40 12.33 -0.57
N MET A 138 15.22 12.63 -1.10
CA MET A 138 14.07 11.72 -1.01
C MET A 138 14.21 10.63 -2.10
N PRO A 139 14.14 9.33 -1.75
CA PRO A 139 14.13 8.26 -2.73
C PRO A 139 12.92 8.37 -3.65
N LEU A 140 13.09 7.90 -4.89
CA LEU A 140 12.04 7.94 -5.89
C LEU A 140 11.08 6.76 -5.70
N GLY A 141 9.79 7.05 -5.52
CA GLY A 141 8.73 6.05 -5.58
C GLY A 141 8.70 5.38 -6.97
N GLY A 142 8.43 4.08 -7.00
CA GLY A 142 8.43 3.27 -8.21
C GLY A 142 9.81 2.86 -8.71
N ARG A 143 10.89 3.61 -8.38
CA ARG A 143 12.28 3.24 -8.70
C ARG A 143 13.05 2.69 -7.52
N ASP A 144 13.17 3.48 -6.46
CA ASP A 144 13.99 3.18 -5.29
C ASP A 144 13.14 2.57 -4.15
N ILE A 145 11.84 2.90 -4.12
CA ILE A 145 10.83 2.31 -3.25
C ILE A 145 9.76 1.61 -4.09
N GLY A 146 9.58 0.31 -3.88
CA GLY A 146 8.42 -0.46 -4.33
C GLY A 146 7.35 -0.48 -3.26
N PHE A 147 6.08 -0.37 -3.64
CA PHE A 147 4.96 -0.39 -2.72
C PHE A 147 3.90 -1.39 -3.18
N VAL A 148 3.52 -2.30 -2.28
CA VAL A 148 2.44 -3.28 -2.48
C VAL A 148 1.32 -2.90 -1.54
N PHE A 149 0.18 -2.51 -2.12
CA PHE A 149 -1.01 -2.10 -1.37
C PHE A 149 -1.82 -3.28 -0.86
N GLN A 150 -2.70 -3.00 0.11
CA GLN A 150 -3.59 -3.97 0.75
C GLN A 150 -4.55 -4.64 -0.24
N ASP A 151 -5.14 -3.85 -1.15
CA ASP A 151 -6.03 -4.36 -2.19
C ASP A 151 -5.35 -4.30 -3.57
N PRO A 152 -5.01 -5.46 -4.16
CA PRO A 152 -4.43 -5.50 -5.49
C PRO A 152 -5.41 -5.04 -6.57
N SER A 153 -6.73 -5.18 -6.37
CA SER A 153 -7.72 -4.73 -7.35
C SER A 153 -7.82 -3.20 -7.42
N ALA A 154 -7.59 -2.51 -6.30
CA ALA A 154 -7.58 -1.04 -6.24
C ALA A 154 -6.28 -0.42 -6.79
N SER A 155 -5.19 -1.19 -6.81
CA SER A 155 -3.86 -0.73 -7.27
C SER A 155 -3.50 -1.16 -8.69
N LEU A 156 -4.34 -1.98 -9.35
CA LEU A 156 -4.19 -2.33 -10.75
C LEU A 156 -5.20 -1.57 -11.59
N ASP A 157 -4.77 -1.05 -12.73
CA ASP A 157 -5.64 -0.40 -13.69
C ASP A 157 -6.54 -1.45 -14.38
N PRO A 158 -7.88 -1.39 -14.22
CA PRO A 158 -8.80 -2.39 -14.74
C PRO A 158 -8.92 -2.39 -16.27
N VAL A 159 -8.54 -1.30 -16.94
CA VAL A 159 -8.63 -1.13 -18.39
C VAL A 159 -7.29 -1.28 -19.10
N MET A 160 -6.23 -1.64 -18.37
CA MET A 160 -4.89 -1.86 -18.90
C MET A 160 -4.48 -3.32 -18.73
N THR A 161 -3.73 -3.86 -19.70
CA THR A 161 -3.24 -5.24 -19.58
C THR A 161 -2.15 -5.33 -18.51
N VAL A 162 -2.06 -6.49 -17.86
CA VAL A 162 -1.07 -6.78 -16.80
C VAL A 162 0.36 -6.55 -17.30
N GLY A 163 0.66 -7.00 -18.53
CA GLY A 163 2.00 -6.83 -19.09
C GLY A 163 2.36 -5.37 -19.34
N GLU A 164 1.40 -4.56 -19.78
CA GLU A 164 1.60 -3.14 -20.02
C GLU A 164 1.82 -2.38 -18.71
N GLN A 165 1.04 -2.67 -17.66
CA GLN A 165 1.21 -2.05 -16.34
C GLN A 165 2.60 -2.30 -15.74
N ILE A 166 3.09 -3.54 -15.81
CA ILE A 166 4.43 -3.88 -15.32
C ILE A 166 5.51 -3.25 -16.21
N ALA A 167 5.32 -3.26 -17.53
CA ALA A 167 6.27 -2.67 -18.49
C ALA A 167 6.37 -1.14 -18.34
N GLU A 168 5.26 -0.45 -18.04
CA GLU A 168 5.22 1.00 -17.84
C GLU A 168 6.18 1.45 -16.74
N VAL A 169 6.25 0.72 -15.63
CA VAL A 169 7.18 1.01 -14.52
C VAL A 169 8.63 0.97 -15.00
N ALA A 170 9.00 -0.09 -15.71
CA ALA A 170 10.36 -0.25 -16.24
C ALA A 170 10.69 0.78 -17.33
N HIS A 171 9.74 1.10 -18.20
CA HIS A 171 9.89 2.13 -19.22
C HIS A 171 10.14 3.51 -18.59
N THR A 172 9.30 3.87 -17.61
CA THR A 172 9.31 5.18 -16.96
C THR A 172 10.55 5.39 -16.08
N HIS A 173 10.91 4.40 -15.27
CA HIS A 173 11.95 4.58 -14.25
C HIS A 173 13.35 4.13 -14.66
N LEU A 174 13.46 3.23 -15.65
CA LEU A 174 14.74 2.70 -16.11
C LEU A 174 15.12 3.18 -17.53
N GLY A 175 14.20 3.86 -18.25
CA GLY A 175 14.46 4.34 -19.60
C GLY A 175 14.60 3.23 -20.65
N LEU A 176 14.08 2.04 -20.35
CA LEU A 176 14.09 0.90 -21.28
C LEU A 176 13.14 1.15 -22.45
N SER A 177 13.44 0.60 -23.62
CA SER A 177 12.46 0.59 -24.73
C SER A 177 11.24 -0.24 -24.36
N TRP A 178 10.08 0.02 -24.98
CA TRP A 178 8.88 -0.80 -24.76
C TRP A 178 9.13 -2.31 -24.94
N SER A 179 9.90 -2.71 -25.96
CA SER A 179 10.28 -4.11 -26.16
C SER A 179 11.08 -4.70 -25.00
N GLN A 180 12.04 -3.95 -24.46
CA GLN A 180 12.82 -4.36 -23.29
C GLN A 180 11.96 -4.39 -22.02
N SER A 181 11.05 -3.43 -21.86
CA SER A 181 10.12 -3.36 -20.74
C SER A 181 9.15 -4.54 -20.72
N TYR A 182 8.59 -4.93 -21.86
CA TYR A 182 7.75 -6.13 -21.96
C TYR A 182 8.54 -7.42 -21.71
N ALA A 183 9.78 -7.52 -22.21
CA ALA A 183 10.63 -8.67 -21.90
C ALA A 183 10.92 -8.78 -20.40
N ARG A 184 11.14 -7.64 -19.74
CA ARG A 184 11.30 -7.56 -18.28
C ARG A 184 10.00 -7.89 -17.54
N ALA A 185 8.86 -7.40 -18.00
CA ALA A 185 7.55 -7.75 -17.44
C ALA A 185 7.31 -9.25 -17.48
N LYS A 186 7.62 -9.90 -18.61
CA LYS A 186 7.54 -11.37 -18.74
C LYS A 186 8.40 -12.08 -17.69
N ALA A 187 9.68 -11.70 -17.60
CA ALA A 187 10.60 -12.29 -16.63
C ALA A 187 10.11 -12.08 -15.18
N LEU A 188 9.50 -10.94 -14.87
CA LEU A 188 8.91 -10.69 -13.56
C LEU A 188 7.70 -11.57 -13.29
N LEU A 189 6.81 -11.76 -14.26
CA LEU A 189 5.66 -12.68 -14.15
C LEU A 189 6.10 -14.13 -13.90
N GLU A 190 7.18 -14.56 -14.54
CA GLU A 190 7.83 -15.84 -14.26
C GLU A 190 8.38 -15.91 -12.83
N ARG A 191 9.08 -14.87 -12.37
CA ARG A 191 9.62 -14.78 -11.00
C ARG A 191 8.53 -14.82 -9.93
N VAL A 192 7.42 -14.13 -10.14
CA VAL A 192 6.26 -14.17 -9.22
C VAL A 192 5.42 -15.44 -9.37
N ARG A 193 5.86 -16.39 -10.21
CA ARG A 193 5.24 -17.70 -10.45
C ARG A 193 3.79 -17.59 -10.92
N LEU A 194 3.49 -16.63 -11.81
CA LEU A 194 2.18 -16.63 -12.47
C LEU A 194 2.07 -17.84 -13.40
N PRO A 195 0.93 -18.56 -13.41
CA PRO A 195 0.64 -19.56 -14.43
C PRO A 195 0.61 -18.89 -15.80
N ASP A 196 1.26 -19.51 -16.79
CA ASP A 196 1.32 -19.04 -18.18
C ASP A 196 1.61 -17.52 -18.31
N PRO A 197 2.87 -17.10 -18.10
CA PRO A 197 3.28 -15.70 -18.20
C PRO A 197 2.93 -15.04 -19.54
N ASP A 198 2.94 -15.80 -20.63
CA ASP A 198 2.60 -15.28 -21.96
C ASP A 198 1.11 -14.94 -22.07
N ALA A 199 0.23 -15.77 -21.53
CA ALA A 199 -1.19 -15.45 -21.42
C ALA A 199 -1.42 -14.30 -20.43
N ALA A 200 -0.74 -14.33 -19.28
CA ALA A 200 -0.87 -13.32 -18.24
C ALA A 200 -0.50 -11.91 -18.72
N LEU A 201 0.54 -11.75 -19.56
CA LEU A 201 0.91 -10.45 -20.14
C LEU A 201 -0.26 -9.76 -20.88
N ARG A 202 -1.14 -10.56 -21.49
CA ARG A 202 -2.27 -10.08 -22.30
C ARG A 202 -3.57 -10.01 -21.50
N ALA A 203 -3.57 -10.54 -20.28
CA ALA A 203 -4.74 -10.56 -19.42
C ALA A 203 -4.99 -9.19 -18.81
N TYR A 204 -6.26 -8.90 -18.55
CA TYR A 204 -6.70 -7.78 -17.73
C TYR A 204 -6.88 -8.24 -16.27
N PRO A 205 -6.81 -7.32 -15.28
CA PRO A 205 -6.92 -7.70 -13.87
C PRO A 205 -8.19 -8.48 -13.53
N HIS A 206 -9.33 -8.17 -14.15
CA HIS A 206 -10.60 -8.86 -13.90
C HIS A 206 -10.60 -10.35 -14.35
N GLN A 207 -9.61 -10.78 -15.12
CA GLN A 207 -9.45 -12.16 -15.58
C GLN A 207 -8.57 -12.99 -14.63
N LEU A 208 -8.02 -12.38 -13.58
CA LEU A 208 -7.10 -13.00 -12.63
C LEU A 208 -7.77 -13.29 -11.28
N SER A 209 -7.34 -14.37 -10.62
CA SER A 209 -7.69 -14.64 -9.22
C SER A 209 -7.08 -13.61 -8.27
N GLY A 210 -7.59 -13.52 -7.02
CA GLY A 210 -7.03 -12.60 -6.01
C GLY A 210 -5.53 -12.79 -5.79
N GLY A 211 -5.08 -14.05 -5.64
CA GLY A 211 -3.66 -14.38 -5.51
C GLY A 211 -2.83 -14.03 -6.76
N GLN A 212 -3.39 -14.23 -7.96
CA GLN A 212 -2.71 -13.82 -9.21
C GLN A 212 -2.59 -12.29 -9.30
N LYS A 213 -3.64 -11.54 -8.96
CA LYS A 213 -3.58 -10.07 -8.88
C LYS A 213 -2.53 -9.61 -7.88
N GLN A 214 -2.42 -10.27 -6.72
CA GLN A 214 -1.39 -9.94 -5.73
C GLN A 214 0.03 -10.16 -6.27
N ARG A 215 0.26 -11.29 -6.95
CA ARG A 215 1.54 -11.58 -7.61
C ARG A 215 1.87 -10.53 -8.68
N VAL A 216 0.88 -10.09 -9.45
CA VAL A 216 1.04 -8.99 -10.42
C VAL A 216 1.38 -7.67 -9.73
N ALA A 217 0.71 -7.32 -8.64
CA ALA A 217 1.02 -6.12 -7.86
C ALA A 217 2.46 -6.16 -7.31
N ILE A 218 2.91 -7.31 -6.83
CA ILE A 218 4.30 -7.52 -6.41
C ILE A 218 5.26 -7.34 -7.60
N ALA A 219 4.95 -7.93 -8.76
CA ALA A 219 5.77 -7.80 -9.97
C ALA A 219 5.92 -6.34 -10.41
N ALA A 220 4.82 -5.57 -10.38
CA ALA A 220 4.84 -4.14 -10.69
C ALA A 220 5.68 -3.36 -9.66
N ALA A 221 5.52 -3.64 -8.36
CA ALA A 221 6.26 -2.97 -7.29
C ALA A 221 7.78 -3.17 -7.38
N ILE A 222 8.24 -4.35 -7.85
CA ILE A 222 9.66 -4.65 -8.00
C ILE A 222 10.19 -4.37 -9.42
N ALA A 223 9.36 -3.86 -10.33
CA ALA A 223 9.72 -3.80 -11.74
C ALA A 223 10.94 -2.90 -12.01
N ALA A 224 11.15 -1.84 -11.23
CA ALA A 224 12.36 -1.02 -11.36
C ALA A 224 13.57 -1.53 -10.55
N GLY A 225 13.43 -2.61 -9.77
CA GLY A 225 14.48 -3.09 -8.87
C GLY A 225 14.72 -2.17 -7.66
N PRO A 226 13.70 -1.91 -6.84
CA PRO A 226 13.81 -1.01 -5.69
C PRO A 226 14.77 -1.53 -4.63
N LYS A 227 15.26 -0.62 -3.77
CA LYS A 227 16.07 -0.97 -2.59
C LYS A 227 15.24 -1.17 -1.34
N LEU A 228 14.05 -0.57 -1.29
CA LEU A 228 13.07 -0.76 -0.24
C LEU A 228 11.76 -1.29 -0.85
N LEU A 229 11.27 -2.42 -0.34
CA LEU A 229 9.93 -2.91 -0.62
C LEU A 229 9.05 -2.67 0.61
N ILE A 230 7.96 -1.95 0.44
CA ILE A 230 6.93 -1.77 1.45
C ILE A 230 5.74 -2.64 1.06
N ALA A 231 5.30 -3.51 1.96
CA ALA A 231 4.12 -4.35 1.76
C ALA A 231 3.10 -4.05 2.85
N ASP A 232 2.02 -3.34 2.50
CA ASP A 232 1.02 -2.85 3.46
C ASP A 232 -0.23 -3.71 3.47
N GLU A 233 -0.37 -4.57 4.50
CA GLU A 233 -1.46 -5.55 4.64
C GLU A 233 -1.69 -6.38 3.36
N ALA A 234 -0.60 -6.63 2.62
CA ALA A 234 -0.57 -7.21 1.27
C ALA A 234 -1.15 -8.64 1.15
N THR A 235 -1.55 -9.25 2.26
CA THR A 235 -2.12 -10.60 2.27
C THR A 235 -3.45 -10.69 3.01
N SER A 236 -4.01 -9.58 3.51
CA SER A 236 -5.18 -9.62 4.39
C SER A 236 -6.47 -10.09 3.71
N ALA A 237 -6.56 -9.93 2.38
CA ALA A 237 -7.75 -10.29 1.60
C ALA A 237 -7.66 -11.70 0.98
N LEU A 238 -6.62 -12.47 1.28
CA LEU A 238 -6.34 -13.78 0.68
C LEU A 238 -6.67 -14.90 1.67
N ASP A 239 -6.97 -16.09 1.16
CA ASP A 239 -7.06 -17.28 1.99
C ASP A 239 -5.68 -17.67 2.56
N ALA A 240 -5.67 -18.42 3.66
CA ALA A 240 -4.45 -18.75 4.41
C ALA A 240 -3.39 -19.48 3.56
N ILE A 241 -3.80 -20.31 2.60
CA ILE A 241 -2.85 -21.05 1.74
C ILE A 241 -2.18 -20.07 0.79
N VAL A 242 -2.96 -19.27 0.07
CA VAL A 242 -2.42 -18.26 -0.86
C VAL A 242 -1.59 -17.22 -0.11
N GLN A 243 -2.01 -16.80 1.09
CA GLN A 243 -1.25 -15.89 1.94
C GLN A 243 0.15 -16.45 2.26
N ALA A 244 0.26 -17.71 2.69
CA ALA A 244 1.55 -18.35 2.96
C ALA A 244 2.43 -18.41 1.69
N GLU A 245 1.84 -18.70 0.53
CA GLU A 245 2.57 -18.67 -0.74
C GLU A 245 3.10 -17.28 -1.11
N ILE A 246 2.31 -16.22 -0.89
CA ILE A 246 2.70 -14.84 -1.16
C ILE A 246 3.79 -14.38 -0.19
N VAL A 247 3.68 -14.74 1.09
CA VAL A 247 4.69 -14.47 2.13
C VAL A 247 6.02 -15.13 1.74
N ALA A 248 5.99 -16.41 1.38
CA ALA A 248 7.18 -17.12 0.92
C ALA A 248 7.79 -16.49 -0.34
N LEU A 249 6.95 -16.04 -1.28
CA LEU A 249 7.39 -15.34 -2.49
C LEU A 249 8.09 -14.01 -2.16
N ILE A 250 7.49 -13.17 -1.31
CA ILE A 250 8.09 -11.89 -0.90
C ILE A 250 9.44 -12.14 -0.23
N ARG A 251 9.52 -13.11 0.69
CA ARG A 251 10.78 -13.48 1.35
C ARG A 251 11.86 -13.87 0.35
N GLN A 252 11.51 -14.69 -0.65
CA GLN A 252 12.44 -15.11 -1.69
C GLN A 252 12.95 -13.92 -2.50
N LEU A 253 12.04 -13.07 -3.01
CA LEU A 253 12.40 -11.92 -3.85
C LEU A 253 13.28 -10.92 -3.10
N VAL A 254 12.94 -10.63 -1.84
CA VAL A 254 13.72 -9.73 -0.97
C VAL A 254 15.14 -10.25 -0.76
N ALA A 255 15.29 -11.55 -0.51
CA ALA A 255 16.60 -12.17 -0.31
C ALA A 255 17.43 -12.19 -1.60
N GLU A 256 16.84 -12.53 -2.74
CA GLU A 256 17.52 -12.58 -4.04
C GLU A 256 17.99 -11.21 -4.51
N ASP A 257 17.14 -10.18 -4.38
CA ASP A 257 17.42 -8.83 -4.89
C ASP A 257 18.16 -7.95 -3.85
N GLY A 258 18.37 -8.47 -2.63
CA GLY A 258 19.03 -7.77 -1.53
C GLY A 258 18.25 -6.54 -1.03
N MET A 259 16.92 -6.60 -1.09
CA MET A 259 16.04 -5.48 -0.71
C MET A 259 15.94 -5.35 0.81
N THR A 260 15.73 -4.13 1.30
CA THR A 260 15.12 -3.89 2.61
C THR A 260 13.61 -4.16 2.49
N LEU A 261 13.03 -4.85 3.47
CA LEU A 261 11.59 -5.10 3.54
C LEU A 261 10.99 -4.34 4.73
N LEU A 262 9.95 -3.55 4.47
CA LEU A 262 9.04 -3.04 5.48
C LEU A 262 7.68 -3.73 5.31
N PHE A 263 7.39 -4.69 6.18
CA PHE A 263 6.15 -5.45 6.14
C PHE A 263 5.16 -4.90 7.17
N VAL A 264 3.96 -4.53 6.73
CA VAL A 264 2.89 -4.08 7.64
C VAL A 264 1.80 -5.13 7.68
N SER A 265 1.43 -5.56 8.88
CA SER A 265 0.40 -6.57 9.09
C SER A 265 -0.32 -6.36 10.41
N HIS A 266 -1.49 -6.95 10.58
CA HIS A 266 -2.08 -7.14 11.90
C HIS A 266 -1.70 -8.51 12.51
N ASP A 267 -1.25 -9.44 11.66
CA ASP A 267 -0.85 -10.80 12.05
C ASP A 267 0.63 -10.85 12.44
N ILE A 268 0.87 -11.17 13.71
CA ILE A 268 2.20 -11.31 14.30
C ILE A 268 2.92 -12.59 13.89
N ALA A 269 2.20 -13.68 13.59
CA ALA A 269 2.81 -14.94 13.15
C ALA A 269 3.47 -14.76 11.78
N LEU A 270 2.77 -14.12 10.84
CA LEU A 270 3.34 -13.77 9.53
C LEU A 270 4.50 -12.78 9.64
N ALA A 271 4.36 -11.78 10.53
CA ALA A 271 5.45 -10.84 10.79
C ALA A 271 6.69 -11.57 11.32
N ALA A 272 6.51 -12.57 12.19
CA ALA A 272 7.60 -13.36 12.75
C ALA A 272 8.29 -14.26 11.71
N GLU A 273 7.57 -14.71 10.68
CA GLU A 273 8.16 -15.47 9.57
C GLU A 273 9.01 -14.58 8.64
N LEU A 274 8.58 -13.34 8.42
CA LEU A 274 9.20 -12.44 7.44
C LEU A 274 10.31 -11.56 8.01
N ALA A 275 10.16 -11.09 9.24
CA ALA A 275 10.97 -10.01 9.78
C ALA A 275 11.93 -10.46 10.88
N GLU A 276 13.04 -9.75 10.98
CA GLU A 276 14.07 -9.90 12.01
C GLU A 276 13.79 -8.99 13.21
N ARG A 277 13.16 -7.84 12.96
CA ARG A 277 12.71 -6.88 13.97
C ARG A 277 11.24 -6.55 13.77
N ILE A 278 10.53 -6.41 14.90
CA ILE A 278 9.10 -6.08 14.95
C ILE A 278 8.91 -4.82 15.76
N ALA A 279 8.12 -3.90 15.21
CA ALA A 279 7.60 -2.71 15.84
C ALA A 279 6.10 -2.86 16.08
N VAL A 280 5.67 -2.76 17.33
CA VAL A 280 4.27 -2.91 17.75
C VAL A 280 3.66 -1.52 17.90
N PHE A 281 2.56 -1.29 17.21
CA PHE A 281 1.85 -0.02 17.15
C PHE A 281 0.49 -0.10 17.83
N ARG A 282 0.14 0.97 18.55
CA ARG A 282 -1.18 1.15 19.13
C ARG A 282 -1.53 2.63 19.20
N HIS A 283 -2.72 3.01 18.71
CA HIS A 283 -3.23 4.39 18.77
C HIS A 283 -2.26 5.47 18.27
N GLY A 284 -1.51 5.14 17.21
CA GLY A 284 -0.51 6.02 16.59
C GLY A 284 0.84 6.06 17.28
N GLU A 285 1.07 5.24 18.31
CA GLU A 285 2.31 5.20 19.08
C GLU A 285 3.05 3.87 18.89
N LEU A 286 4.39 3.95 18.88
CA LEU A 286 5.26 2.78 18.95
C LEU A 286 5.33 2.32 20.40
N VAL A 287 4.69 1.20 20.74
CA VAL A 287 4.58 0.72 22.12
C VAL A 287 5.65 -0.31 22.49
N GLU A 288 6.17 -1.06 21.51
CA GLU A 288 7.27 -1.99 21.72
C GLU A 288 8.06 -2.15 20.42
N LEU A 289 9.38 -2.29 20.54
CA LEU A 289 10.29 -2.50 19.41
C LEU A 289 11.37 -3.48 19.86
N GLY A 290 11.62 -4.52 19.06
CA GLY A 290 12.63 -5.53 19.41
C GLY A 290 12.89 -6.51 18.30
N ALA A 291 13.87 -7.39 18.53
CA ALA A 291 14.08 -8.56 17.68
C ALA A 291 12.84 -9.46 17.74
N THR A 292 12.46 -10.04 16.60
CA THR A 292 11.29 -10.92 16.48
C THR A 292 11.26 -12.00 17.56
N ALA A 293 12.39 -12.69 17.78
CA ALA A 293 12.49 -13.72 18.80
C ALA A 293 12.17 -13.20 20.22
N GLN A 294 12.59 -11.98 20.57
CA GLN A 294 12.29 -11.39 21.87
C GLN A 294 10.83 -10.99 21.99
N ILE A 295 10.26 -10.38 20.94
CA ILE A 295 8.86 -9.95 20.91
C ILE A 295 7.92 -11.14 21.05
N VAL A 296 8.19 -12.24 20.34
CA VAL A 296 7.35 -13.45 20.37
C VAL A 296 7.53 -14.23 21.67
N ALA A 297 8.77 -14.46 22.13
CA ALA A 297 9.01 -15.32 23.30
C ALA A 297 8.80 -14.61 24.63
N THR A 298 9.15 -13.32 24.72
CA THR A 298 9.14 -12.55 25.97
C THR A 298 8.66 -11.11 25.72
N PRO A 299 7.40 -10.92 25.29
CA PRO A 299 6.81 -9.60 25.08
C PRO A 299 6.79 -8.78 26.39
N ARG A 300 7.39 -7.59 26.35
CA ARG A 300 7.48 -6.70 27.52
C ARG A 300 6.17 -5.96 27.76
N HIS A 301 5.50 -5.51 26.71
CA HIS A 301 4.30 -4.71 26.82
C HIS A 301 3.04 -5.59 26.93
N ALA A 302 2.09 -5.17 27.79
CA ALA A 302 0.85 -5.92 28.03
C ALA A 302 -0.01 -6.07 26.78
N TYR A 303 -0.04 -5.03 25.94
CA TYR A 303 -0.70 -5.07 24.63
C TYR A 303 -0.10 -6.12 23.69
N THR A 304 1.23 -6.21 23.62
CA THR A 304 1.92 -7.20 22.77
C THR A 304 1.58 -8.63 23.20
N ARG A 305 1.51 -8.88 24.52
CA ARG A 305 1.00 -10.16 25.05
C ARG A 305 -0.42 -10.46 24.57
N ALA A 306 -1.33 -9.50 24.73
CA ALA A 306 -2.72 -9.67 24.31
C ALA A 306 -2.85 -9.93 22.79
N LEU A 307 -2.04 -9.24 21.96
CA LEU A 307 -2.01 -9.49 20.52
C LEU A 307 -1.51 -10.90 20.18
N LEU A 308 -0.43 -11.35 20.84
CA LEU A 308 0.11 -12.70 20.69
C LEU A 308 -0.92 -13.74 21.09
N ASP A 309 -1.55 -13.59 22.26
CA ASP A 309 -2.55 -14.53 22.76
C ASP A 309 -3.76 -14.62 21.82
N ALA A 310 -4.19 -13.50 21.24
CA ALA A 310 -5.31 -13.45 20.31
C ALA A 310 -5.03 -14.13 18.95
N HIS A 311 -3.79 -14.03 18.44
CA HIS A 311 -3.42 -14.59 17.14
C HIS A 311 -2.85 -16.02 17.24
N LEU A 312 -2.00 -16.28 18.24
CA LEU A 312 -1.42 -17.61 18.45
C LEU A 312 -2.41 -18.57 19.10
N GLY A 313 -3.43 -18.09 19.82
CA GLY A 313 -4.51 -18.91 20.38
C GLY A 313 -5.35 -19.66 19.35
N LEU A 314 -5.21 -19.34 18.06
CA LEU A 314 -5.88 -20.02 16.95
C LEU A 314 -4.97 -20.97 16.14
N ASP A 315 -3.63 -20.81 16.21
CA ASP A 315 -2.65 -21.54 15.39
C ASP A 315 -1.50 -22.19 16.22
N ALA A 316 -1.72 -22.46 17.51
CA ALA A 316 -0.66 -22.67 18.51
C ALA A 316 0.28 -23.89 18.36
N GLU A 317 0.12 -24.78 17.38
CA GLU A 317 0.90 -26.04 17.37
C GLU A 317 2.27 -26.01 16.66
N PRO A 318 2.57 -25.16 15.63
CA PRO A 318 3.88 -25.21 14.98
C PRO A 318 4.96 -24.27 15.55
N LEU A 319 4.60 -23.09 16.09
CA LEU A 319 5.60 -22.05 16.44
C LEU A 319 6.32 -22.31 17.78
N LEU A 320 5.63 -22.91 18.76
CA LEU A 320 6.24 -23.24 20.05
C LEU A 320 7.27 -24.38 19.95
N GLN A 321 7.16 -25.27 18.94
CA GLN A 321 8.12 -26.35 18.74
C GLN A 321 9.45 -25.86 18.15
N GLN A 322 9.45 -24.80 17.34
CA GLN A 322 10.70 -24.25 16.76
C GLN A 322 11.53 -23.47 17.79
N ALA A 323 10.89 -22.82 18.77
CA ALA A 323 11.59 -22.13 19.86
C ALA A 323 12.19 -23.08 20.92
N GLY A 324 11.75 -24.35 20.97
CA GLY A 324 12.20 -25.35 21.94
C GLY A 324 13.32 -26.27 21.46
N ALA A 325 13.67 -26.29 20.18
CA ALA A 325 14.67 -27.19 19.60
C ALA A 325 16.07 -26.56 19.54
N SER A 326 16.60 -26.17 20.69
CA SER A 326 18.04 -25.95 20.90
C SER A 326 18.35 -26.13 22.38
N ARG A 327 18.54 -27.38 22.78
CA ARG A 327 19.24 -27.80 23.99
C ARG A 327 20.17 -28.96 23.66
#